data_AF-A0A9W3FDT3-F1
#
_entry.id   AF-A0A9W3FDT3-F1
#
_cell.length_a   1.000
_cell.length_b   1.000
_cell.length_c   1.000
_cell.angle_alpha   90.00
_cell.angle_beta   90.00
_cell.angle_gamma   90.00
#
_symmetry.space_group_name_H-M   'P 1'
#
loop_
_entity.id
_entity.type
_entity.pdbx_description
1 polymer ?
#
loop_
_entity_poly.entity_id
_entity_poly.type
_entity_poly.pdbx_seq_one_letter_code
_entity_poly.pdbx_strand_id
1 'polypeptide(L)'
;MPGRSSSSSGSTGFISFSGIESALSSLKNFQSCISSGMDTASSVALDLVETQTEVSSEYSMDKAMVEFAMMDRELNHYVKAVQSAINHVKEERPEKIPDLKLLVEKKFLALQNKNSDADFQNNEKFVQFKQQLKELKKQYGLPTDREADGTEGVDEDMIVTQSQTNFICPITQLEMKKPVKNKVCGHTYEEEAIVRMIESKHKRRKKACCPKIGCSHTDVRMSDLIQDEALRRAIESHNKKKHRQSD
;
A
#
# COMPACT_ATOMS: atom_id res chain seq x y z
N MET A 1 -68.79 -28.79 44.12
CA MET A 1 -67.32 -28.57 44.14
C MET A 1 -66.98 -27.68 42.96
N PRO A 2 -66.68 -26.39 43.16
CA PRO A 2 -66.33 -25.48 42.08
C PRO A 2 -64.84 -25.57 41.71
N GLY A 3 -64.56 -25.39 40.43
CA GLY A 3 -63.38 -24.70 39.90
C GLY A 3 -61.98 -25.23 40.23
N ARG A 4 -61.38 -25.96 39.29
CA ARG A 4 -59.93 -25.90 39.08
C ARG A 4 -59.66 -25.36 37.68
N SER A 5 -59.57 -24.04 37.61
CA SER A 5 -58.97 -23.33 36.49
C SER A 5 -57.51 -23.74 36.41
N SER A 6 -57.18 -24.63 35.48
CA SER A 6 -55.79 -24.89 35.09
C SER A 6 -55.29 -23.66 34.34
N SER A 7 -54.67 -22.74 35.08
CA SER A 7 -53.83 -21.68 34.54
C SER A 7 -52.70 -22.34 33.73
N SER A 8 -52.80 -22.25 32.40
CA SER A 8 -51.66 -22.53 31.52
C SER A 8 -50.61 -21.46 31.78
N SER A 9 -49.61 -21.79 32.60
CA SER A 9 -48.34 -21.07 32.59
C SER A 9 -47.77 -21.20 31.18
N GLY A 10 -47.95 -20.15 30.39
CA GLY A 10 -47.27 -19.98 29.12
C GLY A 10 -45.77 -20.08 29.38
N SER A 11 -45.17 -21.17 28.91
CA SER A 11 -43.72 -21.29 28.85
C SER A 11 -43.22 -20.20 27.92
N THR A 12 -42.77 -19.07 28.47
CA THR A 12 -41.96 -18.11 27.74
C THR A 12 -40.64 -18.82 27.45
N GLY A 13 -40.58 -19.50 26.31
CA GLY A 13 -39.40 -20.22 25.86
C GLY A 13 -38.24 -19.24 25.78
N PHE A 14 -37.25 -19.39 26.66
CA PHE A 14 -36.01 -18.64 26.56
C PHE A 14 -35.36 -18.95 25.21
N ILE A 15 -35.20 -17.93 24.37
CA ILE A 15 -34.52 -18.07 23.08
C ILE A 15 -33.02 -18.17 23.36
N SER A 16 -32.41 -19.31 23.03
CA SER A 16 -30.96 -19.48 23.12
C SER A 16 -30.28 -18.90 21.87
N PHE A 17 -29.23 -18.09 22.09
CA PHE A 17 -28.43 -17.47 21.02
C PHE A 17 -27.01 -18.06 20.91
N SER A 18 -26.69 -19.11 21.68
CA SER A 18 -25.33 -19.65 21.79
C SER A 18 -24.75 -20.09 20.45
N GLY A 19 -25.57 -20.67 19.56
CA GLY A 19 -25.15 -21.05 18.21
C GLY A 19 -24.75 -19.85 17.35
N ILE A 20 -25.49 -18.73 17.47
CA ILE A 20 -25.20 -17.49 16.74
C ILE A 20 -23.96 -16.81 17.32
N GLU A 21 -23.82 -16.77 18.65
CA GLU A 21 -22.65 -16.23 19.34
C GLU A 21 -21.37 -17.01 18.97
N SER A 22 -21.46 -18.34 18.84
CA SER A 22 -20.38 -19.20 18.36
C SER A 22 -20.03 -18.91 16.89
N ALA A 23 -21.02 -18.85 15.99
CA ALA A 23 -20.82 -18.53 14.59
C ALA A 23 -20.20 -17.12 14.40
N LEU A 24 -20.64 -16.14 15.18
CA LEU A 24 -20.12 -14.78 15.17
C LEU A 24 -18.68 -14.71 15.69
N SER A 25 -18.32 -15.54 16.67
CA SER A 25 -16.94 -15.67 17.14
C SER A 25 -16.03 -16.26 16.06
N SER A 26 -16.49 -17.30 15.37
CA SER A 26 -15.77 -17.85 14.20
C SER A 26 -15.63 -16.84 13.07
N LEU A 27 -16.67 -16.04 12.82
CA LEU A 27 -16.64 -14.99 11.81
C LEU A 27 -15.61 -13.89 12.14
N LYS A 28 -15.49 -13.49 13.41
CA LYS A 28 -14.46 -12.53 13.86
C LYS A 28 -13.03 -13.02 13.61
N ASN A 29 -12.78 -14.33 13.62
CA ASN A 29 -11.45 -14.85 13.33
C ASN A 29 -10.96 -14.50 11.92
N PHE A 30 -11.86 -14.25 10.96
CA PHE A 30 -11.50 -13.79 9.61
C PHE A 30 -10.88 -12.39 9.58
N GLN A 31 -11.03 -11.59 10.66
CA GLN A 31 -10.32 -10.31 10.78
C GLN A 31 -8.80 -10.49 10.69
N SER A 32 -8.27 -11.62 11.19
CA SER A 32 -6.84 -11.94 11.07
C SER A 32 -6.40 -12.16 9.62
N CYS A 33 -7.26 -12.77 8.78
CA CYS A 33 -6.99 -12.96 7.36
C CYS A 33 -6.97 -11.63 6.61
N ILE A 34 -7.93 -10.74 6.88
CA ILE A 34 -7.97 -9.39 6.30
C ILE A 34 -6.72 -8.62 6.70
N SER A 35 -6.38 -8.66 7.99
CA SER A 35 -5.21 -8.01 8.55
C SER A 35 -3.89 -8.48 7.90
N SER A 36 -3.75 -9.78 7.66
CA SER A 36 -2.59 -10.37 6.97
C SER A 36 -2.55 -9.98 5.48
N GLY A 37 -3.71 -9.91 4.83
CA GLY A 37 -3.84 -9.38 3.47
C GLY A 37 -3.38 -7.93 3.35
N MET A 38 -3.73 -7.07 4.32
CA MET A 38 -3.25 -5.69 4.41
C MET A 38 -1.73 -5.63 4.58
N ASP A 39 -1.13 -6.45 5.45
CA ASP A 39 0.32 -6.49 5.65
C ASP A 39 1.06 -6.86 4.36
N THR A 40 0.55 -7.89 3.67
CA THR A 40 1.10 -8.34 2.39
C THR A 40 0.98 -7.25 1.34
N ALA A 41 -0.18 -6.59 1.27
CA ALA A 41 -0.41 -5.51 0.32
C ALA A 41 0.50 -4.30 0.58
N SER A 42 0.72 -3.97 1.85
CA SER A 42 1.65 -2.93 2.27
C SER A 42 3.08 -3.27 1.85
N SER A 43 3.57 -4.46 2.20
CA SER A 43 4.93 -4.91 1.86
C SER A 43 5.18 -4.83 0.35
N VAL A 44 4.27 -5.37 -0.45
CA VAL A 44 4.40 -5.34 -1.92
C VAL A 44 4.39 -3.90 -2.44
N ALA A 45 3.55 -3.02 -1.90
CA ALA A 45 3.53 -1.63 -2.32
C ALA A 45 4.85 -0.89 -2.04
N LEU A 46 5.44 -1.14 -0.86
CA LEU A 46 6.72 -0.57 -0.47
C LEU A 46 7.83 -1.08 -1.39
N ASP A 47 7.90 -2.40 -1.62
CA ASP A 47 8.89 -3.00 -2.53
C ASP A 47 8.78 -2.44 -3.95
N LEU A 48 7.57 -2.21 -4.45
CA LEU A 48 7.33 -1.60 -5.76
C LEU A 48 7.88 -0.18 -5.86
N VAL A 49 7.75 0.61 -4.80
CA VAL A 49 8.33 1.96 -4.71
C VAL A 49 9.84 1.91 -4.63
N GLU A 50 10.41 1.06 -3.78
CA GLU A 50 11.87 0.89 -3.65
C GLU A 50 12.51 0.44 -4.95
N THR A 51 11.83 -0.44 -5.68
CA THR A 51 12.30 -0.96 -6.96
C THR A 51 12.01 -0.05 -8.15
N GLN A 52 11.24 1.04 -7.96
CA GLN A 52 10.71 1.93 -9.00
C GLN A 52 10.02 1.16 -10.12
N THR A 53 9.30 0.10 -9.76
CA THR A 53 8.57 -0.73 -10.72
C THR A 53 7.29 -0.01 -11.14
N GLU A 54 7.16 0.30 -12.43
CA GLU A 54 5.91 0.82 -12.97
C GLU A 54 4.83 -0.26 -12.96
N VAL A 55 3.76 -0.02 -12.20
CA VAL A 55 2.59 -0.90 -12.15
C VAL A 55 1.46 -0.26 -12.94
N SER A 56 0.71 -1.08 -13.67
CA SER A 56 -0.53 -0.62 -14.30
C SER A 56 -1.48 -0.03 -13.25
N SER A 57 -2.13 1.09 -13.57
CA SER A 57 -3.14 1.72 -12.70
C SER A 57 -4.28 0.77 -12.32
N GLU A 58 -4.48 -0.30 -13.08
CA GLU A 58 -5.49 -1.33 -12.83
C GLU A 58 -5.17 -2.23 -11.62
N TYR A 59 -3.88 -2.40 -11.30
CA TYR A 59 -3.38 -3.27 -10.22
C TYR A 59 -2.62 -2.47 -9.17
N SER A 60 -3.27 -1.46 -8.59
CA SER A 60 -2.67 -0.67 -7.51
C SER A 60 -2.85 -1.35 -6.15
N MET A 61 -1.76 -1.48 -5.40
CA MET A 61 -1.81 -1.94 -4.01
C MET A 61 -2.62 -0.97 -3.12
N ASP A 62 -2.72 0.31 -3.48
CA ASP A 62 -3.64 1.25 -2.81
C ASP A 62 -5.10 0.78 -2.93
N LYS A 63 -5.50 0.27 -4.11
CA LYS A 63 -6.86 -0.23 -4.33
C LYS A 63 -7.12 -1.49 -3.51
N ALA A 64 -6.18 -2.43 -3.52
CA ALA A 64 -6.27 -3.63 -2.69
C ALA A 64 -6.37 -3.28 -1.19
N MET A 65 -5.61 -2.28 -0.75
CA MET A 65 -5.66 -1.80 0.64
C MET A 65 -7.02 -1.18 0.99
N VAL A 66 -7.62 -0.41 0.09
CA VAL A 66 -8.99 0.11 0.26
C VAL A 66 -10.01 -1.04 0.33
N GLU A 67 -9.90 -2.04 -0.53
CA GLU A 67 -10.79 -3.20 -0.53
C GLU A 67 -10.71 -3.99 0.78
N PHE A 68 -9.51 -4.23 1.31
CA PHE A 68 -9.34 -4.88 2.62
C PHE A 68 -9.92 -4.02 3.77
N ALA A 69 -9.69 -2.71 3.76
CA ALA A 69 -10.24 -1.81 4.77
C ALA A 69 -11.77 -1.76 4.74
N MET A 70 -12.37 -1.77 3.54
CA MET A 70 -13.82 -1.87 3.36
C MET A 70 -14.37 -3.20 3.88
N MET A 71 -13.69 -4.31 3.56
CA MET A 71 -14.08 -5.65 4.01
C MET A 71 -14.03 -5.77 5.55
N ASP A 72 -13.00 -5.22 6.20
CA ASP A 72 -12.92 -5.21 7.67
C ASP A 72 -14.04 -4.39 8.30
N ARG A 73 -14.36 -3.21 7.73
CA ARG A 73 -15.49 -2.38 8.17
C ARG A 73 -16.82 -3.13 8.04
N GLU A 74 -17.08 -3.75 6.91
CA GLU A 74 -18.31 -4.52 6.67
C GLU A 74 -18.45 -5.69 7.63
N LEU A 75 -17.37 -6.44 7.84
CA LEU A 75 -17.32 -7.54 8.80
C LEU A 75 -17.67 -7.06 10.21
N ASN A 76 -17.04 -5.96 10.66
CA ASN A 76 -17.32 -5.32 11.94
C ASN A 76 -18.76 -4.83 12.05
N HIS A 77 -19.32 -4.24 10.99
CA HIS A 77 -20.71 -3.78 10.97
C HIS A 77 -21.69 -4.94 11.06
N TYR A 78 -21.43 -6.04 10.36
CA TYR A 78 -22.28 -7.22 10.41
C TYR A 78 -22.28 -7.83 11.81
N VAL A 79 -21.10 -8.01 12.40
CA VAL A 79 -20.92 -8.46 13.79
C VAL A 79 -21.70 -7.56 14.77
N LYS A 80 -21.57 -6.24 14.65
CA LYS A 80 -22.29 -5.27 15.50
C LYS A 80 -23.81 -5.35 15.30
N ALA A 81 -24.28 -5.50 14.07
CA ALA A 81 -25.69 -5.61 13.75
C ALA A 81 -26.33 -6.87 14.34
N VAL A 82 -25.66 -8.03 14.22
CA VAL A 82 -26.10 -9.28 14.84
C VAL A 82 -26.14 -9.17 16.36
N GLN A 83 -25.08 -8.65 16.99
CA GLN A 83 -25.05 -8.48 18.43
C GLN A 83 -26.16 -7.53 18.93
N SER A 84 -26.38 -6.42 18.20
CA SER A 84 -27.42 -5.45 18.52
C SER A 84 -28.83 -6.02 18.32
N ALA A 85 -29.03 -6.93 17.35
CA ALA A 85 -30.31 -7.64 17.17
C ALA A 85 -30.57 -8.63 18.31
N ILE A 86 -29.55 -9.40 18.70
CA ILE A 86 -29.63 -10.33 19.84
C ILE A 86 -29.97 -9.59 21.12
N ASN A 87 -29.25 -8.50 21.42
CA ASN A 87 -29.48 -7.72 22.64
C ASN A 87 -30.90 -7.14 22.69
N HIS A 88 -31.38 -6.60 21.55
CA HIS A 88 -32.74 -6.08 21.43
C HIS A 88 -33.81 -7.14 21.76
N VAL A 89 -33.67 -8.37 21.25
CA VAL A 89 -34.62 -9.46 21.55
C VAL A 89 -34.53 -9.93 23.00
N LYS A 90 -33.31 -9.97 23.57
CA LYS A 90 -33.08 -10.31 24.99
C LYS A 90 -33.72 -9.28 25.93
N GLU A 91 -33.67 -8.00 25.58
CA GLU A 91 -34.18 -6.88 26.39
C GLU A 91 -35.69 -6.72 26.26
N GLU A 92 -36.23 -6.67 25.04
CA GLU A 92 -37.67 -6.42 24.82
C GLU A 92 -38.55 -7.62 25.18
N ARG A 93 -37.97 -8.83 25.21
CA ARG A 93 -38.69 -10.10 25.47
C ARG A 93 -40.05 -10.18 24.76
N PRO A 94 -40.07 -10.03 23.43
CA PRO A 94 -41.33 -9.92 22.71
C PRO A 94 -42.15 -11.22 22.79
N GLU A 95 -43.47 -11.09 22.88
CA GLU A 95 -44.40 -12.24 22.92
C GLU A 95 -44.32 -13.10 21.66
N LYS A 96 -43.96 -12.49 20.52
CA LYS A 96 -43.69 -13.16 19.24
C LYS A 96 -42.26 -12.88 18.81
N ILE A 97 -41.56 -13.94 18.41
CA ILE A 97 -40.18 -13.82 17.89
C ILE A 97 -40.22 -12.96 16.62
N PRO A 98 -39.51 -11.82 16.57
CA PRO A 98 -39.45 -11.00 15.37
C PRO A 98 -38.64 -11.71 14.28
N ASP A 99 -38.79 -11.27 13.04
CA ASP A 99 -37.92 -11.72 11.96
C ASP A 99 -36.47 -11.24 12.23
N LEU A 100 -35.66 -12.17 12.76
CA LEU A 100 -34.28 -11.90 13.14
C LEU A 100 -33.43 -11.50 11.93
N LYS A 101 -33.69 -12.09 10.76
CA LYS A 101 -32.96 -11.78 9.54
C LYS A 101 -33.22 -10.32 9.14
N LEU A 102 -34.50 -9.94 9.07
CA LEU A 102 -34.90 -8.57 8.75
C LEU A 102 -34.36 -7.56 9.78
N LEU A 103 -34.36 -7.92 11.07
CA LEU A 103 -33.84 -7.06 12.14
C LEU A 103 -32.33 -6.83 12.00
N VAL A 104 -31.56 -7.87 11.68
CA VAL A 104 -30.12 -7.77 11.41
C VAL A 104 -29.86 -6.95 10.16
N GLU A 105 -30.56 -7.21 9.06
CA GLU A 105 -30.43 -6.46 7.81
C GLU A 105 -30.70 -4.96 8.02
N LYS A 106 -31.78 -4.61 8.73
CA LYS A 106 -32.10 -3.22 9.06
C LYS A 106 -31.00 -2.54 9.88
N LYS A 107 -30.48 -3.22 10.91
CA LYS A 107 -29.39 -2.69 11.75
C LYS A 107 -28.09 -2.56 10.98
N PHE A 108 -27.79 -3.51 10.10
CA PHE A 108 -26.61 -3.51 9.25
C PHE A 108 -26.64 -2.37 8.23
N LEU A 109 -27.75 -2.20 7.50
CA LEU A 109 -27.94 -1.08 6.57
C LEU A 109 -27.85 0.28 7.28
N ALA A 110 -28.40 0.40 8.49
CA ALA A 110 -28.29 1.61 9.29
C ALA A 110 -26.84 1.96 9.69
N LEU A 111 -25.97 0.95 9.84
CA LEU A 111 -24.53 1.16 10.03
C LEU A 111 -23.84 1.54 8.72
N GLN A 112 -24.16 0.85 7.62
CA GLN A 112 -23.59 1.17 6.30
C GLN A 112 -23.95 2.56 5.80
N ASN A 113 -25.16 3.05 6.06
CA ASN A 113 -25.59 4.40 5.68
C ASN A 113 -24.83 5.51 6.40
N LYS A 114 -24.08 5.19 7.46
CA LYS A 114 -23.21 6.11 8.19
C LYS A 114 -21.74 6.00 7.77
N ASN A 115 -21.43 5.10 6.84
CA ASN A 115 -20.08 4.94 6.32
C ASN A 115 -19.61 6.25 5.68
N SER A 116 -18.36 6.59 5.93
CA SER A 116 -17.68 7.70 5.28
C SER A 116 -16.22 7.34 4.99
N ASP A 117 -15.58 8.07 4.09
CA ASP A 117 -14.15 7.88 3.82
C ASP A 117 -13.29 8.30 5.03
N ALA A 118 -13.81 9.13 5.93
CA ALA A 118 -13.16 9.43 7.20
C ALA A 118 -12.96 8.18 8.07
N ASP A 119 -13.77 7.12 7.86
CA ASP A 119 -13.63 5.87 8.60
C ASP A 119 -12.30 5.16 8.30
N PHE A 120 -11.67 5.43 7.15
CA PHE A 120 -10.35 4.89 6.84
C PHE A 120 -9.29 5.35 7.85
N GLN A 121 -9.48 6.51 8.48
CA GLN A 121 -8.59 6.97 9.56
C GLN A 121 -8.71 6.14 10.85
N ASN A 122 -9.80 5.41 11.03
CA ASN A 122 -9.97 4.50 12.16
C ASN A 122 -9.25 3.15 11.94
N ASN A 123 -8.83 2.86 10.70
CA ASN A 123 -8.08 1.66 10.39
C ASN A 123 -6.57 1.94 10.51
N GLU A 124 -5.98 1.53 11.62
CA GLU A 124 -4.57 1.76 11.94
C GLU A 124 -3.63 1.28 10.83
N LYS A 125 -3.87 0.09 10.25
CA LYS A 125 -3.04 -0.47 9.18
C LYS A 125 -3.12 0.34 7.89
N PHE A 126 -4.31 0.84 7.56
CA PHE A 126 -4.50 1.70 6.40
C PHE A 126 -3.76 3.04 6.55
N VAL A 127 -3.85 3.65 7.73
CA VAL A 127 -3.15 4.90 8.05
C VAL A 127 -1.63 4.71 8.00
N GLN A 128 -1.12 3.63 8.63
CA GLN A 128 0.29 3.29 8.61
C GLN A 128 0.80 3.08 7.18
N PHE A 129 0.06 2.34 6.36
CA PHE A 129 0.38 2.12 4.94
C PHE A 129 0.52 3.44 4.17
N LYS A 130 -0.47 4.33 4.27
CA LYS A 130 -0.45 5.64 3.59
C LYS A 130 0.73 6.49 4.05
N GLN A 131 1.01 6.49 5.35
CA GLN A 131 2.14 7.22 5.92
C GLN A 131 3.49 6.68 5.44
N GLN A 132 3.68 5.36 5.46
CA GLN A 132 4.90 4.70 5.00
C GLN A 132 5.16 4.95 3.50
N LEU A 133 4.12 4.82 2.67
CA LEU A 133 4.24 5.11 1.24
C LEU A 133 4.57 6.58 0.97
N LYS A 134 3.98 7.51 1.71
CA LYS A 134 4.26 8.96 1.56
C LYS A 134 5.72 9.27 1.89
N GLU A 135 6.22 8.75 3.00
CA GLU A 135 7.61 8.96 3.42
C GLU A 135 8.59 8.31 2.44
N LEU A 136 8.31 7.09 1.99
CA LEU A 136 9.15 6.39 1.04
C LEU A 136 9.18 7.10 -0.33
N LYS A 137 8.01 7.49 -0.88
CA LYS A 137 7.94 8.27 -2.13
C LYS A 137 8.74 9.58 -2.04
N LYS A 138 8.69 10.27 -0.89
CA LYS A 138 9.48 11.48 -0.64
C LYS A 138 10.99 11.23 -0.71
N GLN A 139 11.46 10.12 -0.14
CA GLN A 139 12.90 9.76 -0.19
C GLN A 139 13.40 9.53 -1.61
N TYR A 140 12.54 9.00 -2.49
CA TYR A 140 12.88 8.75 -3.90
C TYR A 140 12.50 9.89 -4.86
N GLY A 141 11.99 11.01 -4.35
CA GLY A 141 11.57 12.16 -5.17
C GLY A 141 10.39 11.85 -6.10
N LEU A 142 9.58 10.84 -5.76
CA LEU A 142 8.40 10.47 -6.52
C LEU A 142 7.21 11.37 -6.16
N PRO A 143 6.27 11.62 -7.10
CA PRO A 143 5.06 12.37 -6.80
C PRO A 143 4.27 11.68 -5.68
N THR A 144 4.01 12.41 -4.60
CA THR A 144 2.99 12.03 -3.63
C THR A 144 1.65 12.58 -4.10
N ASP A 145 0.61 11.77 -4.11
CA ASP A 145 -0.74 12.24 -4.39
C ASP A 145 -1.08 13.35 -3.41
N ARG A 146 -1.38 14.55 -3.93
CA ARG A 146 -1.84 15.68 -3.12
C ARG A 146 -3.24 15.34 -2.64
N GLU A 147 -3.36 14.77 -1.45
CA GLU A 147 -4.61 14.82 -0.72
C GLU A 147 -4.85 16.28 -0.34
N ALA A 148 -6.04 16.77 -0.70
CA ALA A 148 -6.51 18.12 -0.45
C ALA A 148 -6.65 18.34 1.06
N ASP A 149 -5.55 18.67 1.73
CA ASP A 149 -5.59 19.28 3.05
C ASP A 149 -5.29 20.77 2.88
N GLY A 150 -6.30 21.58 3.17
CA GLY A 150 -6.25 23.01 3.03
C GLY A 150 -5.31 23.60 4.08
N THR A 151 -4.13 24.04 3.66
CA THR A 151 -3.52 25.24 4.24
C THR A 151 -2.63 25.91 3.22
N GLU A 152 -2.82 27.23 3.13
CA GLU A 152 -2.40 28.09 2.04
C GLU A 152 -0.89 28.33 1.98
N GLY A 153 -0.43 28.64 0.76
CA GLY A 153 0.72 29.49 0.49
C GLY A 153 2.08 28.80 0.50
N VAL A 154 2.61 28.45 -0.67
CA VAL A 154 3.38 29.39 -1.50
C VAL A 154 3.32 28.88 -2.94
N ASP A 155 2.91 29.78 -3.83
CA ASP A 155 3.06 29.67 -5.27
C ASP A 155 4.54 29.86 -5.61
N GLU A 156 5.20 28.78 -6.04
CA GLU A 156 6.28 28.91 -7.00
C GLU A 156 5.95 27.94 -8.13
N ASP A 157 5.83 28.49 -9.33
CA ASP A 157 5.88 27.81 -10.61
C ASP A 157 7.04 26.79 -10.62
N MET A 158 6.80 25.59 -10.09
CA MET A 158 7.73 24.49 -10.25
C MET A 158 7.54 23.98 -11.66
N ILE A 159 8.27 24.58 -12.58
CA ILE A 159 8.52 24.04 -13.92
C ILE A 159 8.84 22.56 -13.71
N VAL A 160 7.95 21.69 -14.17
CA VAL A 160 8.18 20.25 -14.25
C VAL A 160 9.32 20.05 -15.24
N THR A 161 10.56 20.22 -14.80
CA THR A 161 11.65 19.52 -15.44
C THR A 161 11.42 18.07 -15.08
N GLN A 162 10.83 17.31 -16.02
CA GLN A 162 11.02 15.87 -16.08
C GLN A 162 12.49 15.67 -15.71
N SER A 163 12.76 15.12 -14.52
CA SER A 163 14.11 14.76 -14.14
C SER A 163 14.52 13.69 -15.14
N GLN A 164 15.11 14.10 -16.26
CA GLN A 164 15.61 13.21 -17.27
C GLN A 164 16.69 12.41 -16.56
N THR A 165 16.32 11.23 -16.08
CA THR A 165 17.28 10.22 -15.65
C THR A 165 18.15 9.98 -16.87
N ASN A 166 19.34 10.60 -16.85
CA ASN A 166 20.25 10.56 -17.98
C ASN A 166 20.71 9.10 -18.16
N PHE A 167 20.10 8.39 -19.10
CA PHE A 167 20.47 7.02 -19.43
C PHE A 167 21.79 6.94 -20.20
N ILE A 168 22.34 8.09 -20.61
CA ILE A 168 23.56 8.19 -21.39
C ILE A 168 24.80 8.14 -20.48
N CYS A 169 25.69 7.20 -20.77
CA CYS A 169 26.95 7.06 -20.07
C CYS A 169 27.89 8.25 -20.38
N PRO A 170 28.50 8.89 -19.36
CA PRO A 170 29.47 9.98 -19.58
C PRO A 170 30.74 9.56 -20.34
N ILE A 171 31.06 8.25 -20.37
CA ILE A 171 32.28 7.71 -20.98
C ILE A 171 32.02 7.25 -22.40
N THR A 172 30.97 6.43 -22.62
CA THR A 172 30.68 5.87 -23.94
C THR A 172 29.79 6.78 -24.78
N GLN A 173 29.09 7.74 -24.16
CA GLN A 173 28.05 8.57 -24.79
C GLN A 173 26.91 7.75 -25.41
N LEU A 174 26.76 6.50 -24.98
CA LEU A 174 25.68 5.61 -25.37
C LEU A 174 24.77 5.35 -24.18
N GLU A 175 23.55 4.87 -24.46
CA GLU A 175 22.65 4.37 -23.44
C GLU A 175 23.31 3.22 -22.66
N MET A 176 23.30 3.32 -21.33
CA MET A 176 23.89 2.33 -20.44
C MET A 176 23.12 1.00 -20.53
N LYS A 177 23.83 -0.12 -20.46
CA LYS A 177 23.28 -1.47 -20.36
C LYS A 177 23.48 -2.03 -18.95
N LYS A 178 24.65 -1.82 -18.36
CA LYS A 178 24.97 -2.23 -16.99
C LYS A 178 25.42 -1.01 -16.20
N PRO A 179 24.48 -0.19 -15.70
CA PRO A 179 24.85 1.01 -14.95
C PRO A 179 25.45 0.66 -13.58
N VAL A 180 26.58 1.31 -13.26
CA VAL A 180 27.24 1.26 -11.95
C VAL A 180 27.42 2.66 -11.41
N LYS A 181 27.09 2.86 -10.13
CA LYS A 181 27.17 4.13 -9.43
C LYS A 181 28.40 4.17 -8.54
N ASN A 182 29.13 5.27 -8.55
CA ASN A 182 30.19 5.51 -7.57
C ASN A 182 29.56 5.99 -6.25
N LYS A 183 29.76 5.27 -5.15
CA LYS A 183 29.19 5.59 -3.83
C LYS A 183 29.72 6.89 -3.20
N VAL A 184 30.87 7.40 -3.65
CA VAL A 184 31.50 8.62 -3.13
C VAL A 184 30.94 9.87 -3.78
N CYS A 185 30.79 9.89 -5.11
CA CYS A 185 30.31 11.08 -5.84
C CYS A 185 28.89 10.94 -6.41
N GLY A 186 28.29 9.76 -6.34
CA GLY A 186 26.91 9.50 -6.79
C GLY A 186 26.72 9.40 -8.30
N HIS A 187 27.78 9.53 -9.11
CA HIS A 187 27.68 9.46 -10.57
C HIS A 187 27.65 8.03 -11.10
N THR A 188 26.88 7.83 -12.17
CA THR A 188 26.64 6.52 -12.79
C THR A 188 27.31 6.40 -14.16
N TYR A 189 27.79 5.20 -14.49
CA TYR A 189 28.53 4.88 -15.71
C TYR A 189 28.15 3.50 -16.23
N GLU A 190 28.50 3.21 -17.48
CA GLU A 190 28.54 1.84 -17.98
C GLU A 190 29.67 1.06 -17.30
N GLU A 191 29.35 -0.09 -16.71
CA GLU A 191 30.27 -0.93 -15.93
C GLU A 191 31.58 -1.19 -16.66
N GLU A 192 31.50 -1.73 -17.87
CA GLU A 192 32.68 -2.08 -18.63
C GLU A 192 33.54 -0.86 -18.98
N ALA A 193 32.90 0.29 -19.20
CA ALA A 193 33.60 1.51 -19.61
C ALA A 193 34.39 2.11 -18.45
N ILE A 194 33.79 2.19 -17.26
CA ILE A 194 34.47 2.73 -16.08
C ILE A 194 35.57 1.79 -15.59
N VAL A 195 35.35 0.47 -15.61
CA VAL A 195 36.35 -0.53 -15.23
C VAL A 195 37.59 -0.42 -16.14
N ARG A 196 37.39 -0.42 -17.47
CA ARG A 196 38.50 -0.25 -18.43
C ARG A 196 39.27 1.05 -18.23
N MET A 197 38.57 2.14 -17.88
CA MET A 197 39.20 3.43 -17.62
C MET A 197 40.09 3.39 -16.35
N ILE A 198 39.58 2.81 -15.26
CA ILE A 198 40.32 2.67 -13.99
C ILE A 198 41.58 1.83 -14.22
N GLU A 199 41.45 0.67 -14.86
CA GLU A 199 42.58 -0.22 -15.17
C GLU A 199 43.64 0.47 -16.02
N SER A 200 43.22 1.21 -17.05
CA SER A 200 44.12 1.92 -17.95
C SER A 200 44.93 3.02 -17.24
N LYS A 201 44.34 3.71 -16.26
CA LYS A 201 45.02 4.70 -15.43
C LYS A 201 45.97 4.04 -14.43
N HIS A 202 45.53 2.95 -13.81
CA HIS A 202 46.34 2.19 -12.87
C HIS A 202 47.61 1.62 -13.52
N LYS A 203 47.50 1.07 -14.75
CA LYS A 203 48.66 0.64 -15.57
C LYS A 203 49.68 1.75 -15.81
N ARG A 204 49.25 3.01 -15.85
CA ARG A 204 50.10 4.21 -16.00
C ARG A 204 50.52 4.82 -14.66
N ARG A 205 50.28 4.14 -13.54
CA ARG A 205 50.52 4.63 -12.16
C ARG A 205 49.82 5.97 -11.86
N LYS A 206 48.65 6.21 -12.47
CA LYS A 206 47.83 7.42 -12.25
C LYS A 206 46.50 7.04 -11.60
N LYS A 207 45.94 7.97 -10.81
CA LYS A 207 44.58 7.86 -10.27
C LYS A 207 43.55 8.13 -11.38
N ALA A 208 42.41 7.45 -11.29
CA ALA A 208 41.29 7.66 -12.19
C ALA A 208 40.38 8.76 -11.62
N CYS A 209 40.17 9.84 -12.35
CA CYS A 209 39.22 10.88 -11.95
C CYS A 209 37.81 10.53 -12.43
N CYS A 210 36.80 11.07 -11.74
CA CYS A 210 35.40 10.99 -12.14
C CYS A 210 35.22 11.57 -13.57
N PRO A 211 34.65 10.80 -14.52
CA PRO A 211 34.41 11.27 -15.89
C PRO A 211 33.33 12.33 -16.03
N LYS A 212 32.43 12.46 -15.03
CA LYS A 212 31.40 13.50 -15.06
C LYS A 212 32.05 14.87 -15.00
N ILE A 213 31.79 15.69 -16.02
CA ILE A 213 32.27 17.07 -16.12
C ILE A 213 31.88 17.84 -14.85
N GLY A 214 32.84 18.56 -14.27
CA GLY A 214 32.63 19.37 -13.07
C GLY A 214 32.71 18.60 -11.74
N CYS A 215 32.89 17.28 -11.74
CA CYS A 215 33.07 16.53 -10.51
C CYS A 215 34.50 16.67 -9.95
N SER A 216 34.62 17.00 -8.67
CA SER A 216 35.89 17.15 -7.95
C SER A 216 36.50 15.83 -7.46
N HIS A 217 35.83 14.70 -7.68
CA HIS A 217 36.30 13.40 -7.20
C HIS A 217 37.40 12.83 -8.11
N THR A 218 38.64 12.79 -7.62
CA THR A 218 39.84 12.46 -8.42
C THR A 218 40.42 11.06 -8.20
N ASP A 219 39.81 10.23 -7.34
CA ASP A 219 40.32 8.89 -6.99
C ASP A 219 39.21 7.83 -7.02
N VAL A 220 38.68 7.57 -8.22
CA VAL A 220 37.68 6.52 -8.47
C VAL A 220 38.34 5.15 -8.41
N ARG A 221 37.81 4.28 -7.53
CA ARG A 221 38.27 2.88 -7.39
C ARG A 221 37.17 1.91 -7.75
N MET A 222 37.56 0.69 -8.15
CA MET A 222 36.59 -0.38 -8.43
C MET A 222 35.74 -0.72 -7.20
N SER A 223 36.31 -0.67 -6.00
CA SER A 223 35.61 -0.90 -4.72
C SER A 223 34.54 0.14 -4.38
N ASP A 224 34.51 1.27 -5.09
CA ASP A 224 33.55 2.34 -4.88
C ASP A 224 32.38 2.24 -5.87
N LEU A 225 32.46 1.34 -6.84
CA LEU A 225 31.40 1.08 -7.80
C LEU A 225 30.41 0.07 -7.23
N ILE A 226 29.15 0.46 -7.19
CA ILE A 226 28.01 -0.39 -6.82
C ILE A 226 27.07 -0.51 -8.01
N GLN A 227 26.42 -1.66 -8.19
CA GLN A 227 25.43 -1.82 -9.25
C GLN A 227 24.24 -0.88 -9.01
N ASP A 228 23.82 -0.17 -10.07
CA ASP A 228 22.66 0.72 -10.04
C ASP A 228 21.44 -0.02 -10.61
N GLU A 229 20.94 -0.98 -9.84
CA GLU A 229 19.82 -1.83 -10.24
C GLU A 229 18.55 -1.03 -10.53
N ALA A 230 18.34 0.08 -9.82
CA ALA A 230 17.24 1.00 -10.08
C ALA A 230 17.37 1.65 -11.47
N LEU A 231 18.55 2.19 -11.81
CA LEU A 231 18.77 2.77 -13.14
C LEU A 231 18.72 1.71 -14.25
N ARG A 232 19.22 0.49 -14.00
CA ARG A 232 19.15 -0.62 -14.97
C ARG A 232 17.70 -0.92 -15.33
N ARG A 233 16.83 -1.06 -14.34
CA ARG A 233 15.39 -1.30 -14.55
C ARG A 233 14.72 -0.12 -15.26
N ALA A 234 15.05 1.13 -14.90
CA ALA A 234 14.50 2.30 -15.56
C ALA A 234 14.83 2.32 -17.07
N ILE A 235 16.08 1.99 -17.43
CA ILE A 235 16.53 1.85 -18.83
C ILE A 235 15.77 0.76 -19.56
N GLU A 236 15.64 -0.43 -18.96
CA GLU A 236 14.92 -1.56 -19.55
C GLU A 236 13.44 -1.23 -19.81
N SER A 237 12.79 -0.55 -18.86
CA SER A 237 11.39 -0.10 -18.98
C SER A 237 11.22 0.95 -20.09
N HIS A 238 12.13 1.93 -20.17
CA HIS A 238 12.13 2.92 -21.23
C HIS A 238 12.31 2.28 -22.62
N ASN A 239 13.19 1.30 -22.75
CA ASN A 239 13.40 0.57 -23.99
C ASN A 239 12.17 -0.26 -24.39
N LYS A 240 11.49 -0.93 -23.43
CA LYS A 240 10.22 -1.64 -23.70
C LYS A 240 9.13 -0.70 -24.23
N LYS A 241 9.01 0.51 -23.69
CA LYS A 241 8.05 1.52 -24.15
C LYS A 241 8.34 2.00 -25.57
N LYS A 242 9.60 2.26 -25.90
CA LYS A 242 10.02 2.64 -27.27
C LYS A 242 9.64 1.59 -28.30
N HIS A 243 9.82 0.31 -27.98
CA HIS A 243 9.47 -0.78 -28.91
C HIS A 243 7.96 -0.85 -29.17
N ARG A 244 7.12 -0.66 -28.14
CA ARG A 244 5.65 -0.66 -28.29
C ARG A 244 5.07 0.51 -29.09
N GLN A 245 5.81 1.61 -29.24
CA GLN A 245 5.38 2.79 -30.01
C GLN A 245 5.90 2.77 -31.46
N SER A 246 6.73 1.77 -31.81
CA SER A 246 7.36 1.65 -33.13
C SER A 246 6.69 0.58 -34.01
N ASP A 247 5.68 -0.12 -33.48
CA ASP A 247 4.79 -1.06 -34.17
C ASP A 247 3.42 -0.40 -34.42
#